data_AF-A0A4R5GVD1-F1
#
_entry.id   AF-A0A4R5GVD1-F1
#
_cell.length_a   1.000
_cell.length_b   1.000
_cell.length_c   1.000
_cell.angle_alpha   90.00
_cell.angle_beta   90.00
_cell.angle_gamma   90.00
#
_symmetry.space_group_name_H-M   'P 1'
#
loop_
_entity.id
_entity.type
_entity.pdbx_description
1 polymer ?
#
loop_
_entity_poly.entity_id
_entity_poly.type
_entity_poly.pdbx_seq_one_letter_code
_entity_poly.pdbx_strand_id
1 'polypeptide(L)'
;LSEYEFPDDDLPVIQGSALKALEGDAAWEAKIVELGEAIDSYIPEPERDIDKPFLLPIEDVFSISGRGTVVTGRVERGILHTADEVEIVGIKDTTKTTCTGVE
;
A
#
# COMPACT_ATOMS: atom_id res chain seq x y z
N LEU A 1 22.72 8.98 -3.81
CA LEU A 1 22.14 7.64 -4.00
C LEU A 1 22.63 6.91 -5.26
N SER A 2 23.43 7.54 -6.13
CA SER A 2 24.01 6.93 -7.33
C SER A 2 24.87 5.70 -7.04
N GLU A 3 25.56 5.69 -5.89
CA GLU A 3 26.33 4.53 -5.39
C GLU A 3 25.45 3.29 -5.13
N TYR A 4 24.12 3.49 -5.02
CA TYR A 4 23.10 2.46 -4.82
C TYR A 4 22.16 2.34 -6.02
N GLU A 5 22.58 2.80 -7.21
CA GLU A 5 21.83 2.66 -8.47
C GLU A 5 20.50 3.46 -8.55
N PHE A 6 20.35 4.51 -7.72
CA PHE A 6 19.22 5.44 -7.84
C PHE A 6 19.60 6.69 -8.64
N PRO A 7 18.65 7.32 -9.35
CA PRO A 7 18.87 8.55 -10.09
C PRO A 7 19.00 9.75 -9.14
N ASP A 8 20.22 10.31 -8.99
CA ASP A 8 20.44 11.47 -8.09
C ASP A 8 20.10 12.82 -8.75
N ASP A 9 20.39 12.99 -10.04
CA ASP A 9 20.35 14.32 -10.67
C ASP A 9 18.92 14.80 -10.98
N ASP A 10 17.96 13.87 -11.12
CA ASP A 10 16.56 14.16 -11.46
C ASP A 10 15.60 14.03 -10.27
N LEU A 11 16.12 13.73 -9.07
CA LEU A 11 15.28 13.47 -7.91
C LEU A 11 14.69 14.79 -7.35
N PRO A 12 13.35 14.91 -7.22
CA PRO A 12 12.75 16.12 -6.68
C PRO A 12 13.07 16.28 -5.19
N VAL A 13 13.67 17.41 -4.82
CA VAL A 13 14.00 17.76 -3.43
C VAL A 13 13.23 19.00 -3.00
N ILE A 14 12.21 18.81 -2.17
CA ILE A 14 11.37 19.90 -1.66
C ILE A 14 11.87 20.32 -0.27
N GLN A 15 12.23 21.59 -0.13
CA GLN A 15 12.64 22.17 1.15
C GLN A 15 11.41 22.66 1.93
N GLY A 16 11.08 21.97 3.03
CA GLY A 16 9.91 22.27 3.84
C GLY A 16 10.13 22.10 5.35
N SER A 17 9.06 22.32 6.13
CA SER A 17 9.04 22.11 7.58
C SER A 17 7.75 21.41 7.99
N ALA A 18 7.86 20.11 8.32
CA ALA A 18 6.69 19.31 8.72
C ALA A 18 6.05 19.83 10.02
N LEU A 19 6.86 20.30 10.97
CA LEU A 19 6.35 20.87 12.23
C LEU A 19 5.48 22.10 11.98
N LYS A 20 5.99 23.07 11.21
CA LYS A 20 5.24 24.31 10.95
C LYS A 20 4.02 24.10 10.07
N ALA A 21 4.08 23.13 9.15
CA ALA A 21 2.90 22.70 8.41
C ALA A 21 1.83 22.15 9.35
N LEU A 22 2.20 21.30 10.32
CA LEU A 22 1.28 20.77 11.33
C LEU A 22 0.72 21.86 12.26
N GLU A 23 1.49 22.92 12.51
CA GLU A 23 1.06 24.10 13.26
C GLU A 23 0.13 25.05 12.45
N GLY A 24 -0.10 24.78 11.17
CA GLY A 24 -1.02 25.53 10.31
C GLY A 24 -0.40 26.75 9.61
N ASP A 25 0.93 26.85 9.51
CA ASP A 25 1.58 27.90 8.73
C ASP A 25 1.48 27.56 7.22
N ALA A 26 0.65 28.34 6.52
CA ALA A 26 0.30 28.16 5.12
C ALA A 26 1.51 28.05 4.17
N ALA A 27 2.63 28.72 4.48
CA ALA A 27 3.82 28.64 3.64
C ALA A 27 4.45 27.24 3.67
N TRP A 28 4.33 26.52 4.80
CA TRP A 28 4.87 25.17 4.96
C TRP A 28 3.86 24.09 4.61
N GLU A 29 2.56 24.34 4.81
CA GLU A 29 1.51 23.49 4.26
C GLU A 29 1.62 23.39 2.73
N ALA A 30 1.87 24.51 2.05
CA ALA A 30 2.09 24.54 0.61
C ALA A 30 3.26 23.65 0.16
N LYS A 31 4.31 23.50 0.99
CA LYS A 31 5.44 22.59 0.70
C LYS A 31 5.07 21.11 0.81
N ILE A 32 4.08 20.76 1.63
CA ILE A 32 3.55 19.39 1.68
C ILE A 32 2.73 19.08 0.42
N VAL A 33 1.96 20.06 -0.06
CA VAL A 33 1.23 19.94 -1.33
C VAL A 33 2.21 19.81 -2.50
N GLU A 34 3.25 20.64 -2.56
CA GLU A 34 4.33 20.56 -3.58
C GLU A 34 5.01 19.18 -3.57
N LEU A 35 5.25 18.60 -2.38
CA LEU A 35 5.76 17.23 -2.27
C LEU A 35 4.77 16.20 -2.82
N GLY A 36 3.47 16.35 -2.56
CA GLY A 36 2.43 15.49 -3.13
C GLY A 36 2.39 15.55 -4.66
N GLU A 37 2.47 16.75 -5.24
CA GLU A 37 2.53 16.95 -6.69
C GLU A 37 3.79 16.34 -7.31
N ALA A 38 4.93 16.43 -6.61
CA ALA A 38 6.16 15.77 -7.02
C ALA A 38 6.03 14.24 -7.01
N ILE A 39 5.34 13.66 -6.00
CA ILE A 39 5.05 12.23 -5.96
C ILE A 39 4.20 11.81 -7.17
N ASP A 40 3.11 12.54 -7.43
CA ASP A 40 2.18 12.24 -8.52
C ASP A 40 2.85 12.34 -9.92
N SER A 41 3.79 13.26 -10.08
CA SER A 41 4.44 13.52 -11.37
C SER A 41 5.71 12.70 -11.60
N TYR A 42 6.47 12.38 -10.56
CA TYR A 42 7.75 11.69 -10.67
C TYR A 42 7.63 10.17 -10.57
N ILE A 43 6.71 9.66 -9.74
CA ILE A 43 6.51 8.23 -9.56
C ILE A 43 5.48 7.77 -10.58
N PRO A 44 5.84 6.92 -11.57
CA PRO A 44 4.87 6.42 -12.54
C PRO A 44 3.80 5.58 -11.84
N GLU A 45 2.57 5.67 -12.35
CA GLU A 45 1.48 4.85 -11.84
C GLU A 45 1.84 3.35 -12.00
N PRO A 46 1.86 2.57 -10.92
CA PRO A 46 2.22 1.16 -10.99
C PRO A 46 1.12 0.40 -11.73
N GLU A 47 1.52 -0.42 -12.71
CA GLU A 47 0.60 -1.32 -13.40
C GLU A 47 -0.01 -2.33 -12.42
N ARG A 48 -1.34 -2.46 -12.44
CA ARG A 48 -2.06 -3.40 -11.58
C ARG A 48 -2.35 -4.68 -12.34
N ASP A 49 -1.85 -5.79 -11.83
CA ASP A 49 -2.01 -7.14 -12.40
C ASP A 49 -3.41 -7.73 -12.14
N ILE A 50 -4.48 -7.06 -12.56
CA ILE A 50 -5.87 -7.45 -12.23
C ILE A 50 -6.35 -8.71 -12.93
N ASP A 51 -5.76 -9.06 -14.07
CA ASP A 51 -6.15 -10.24 -14.87
C ASP A 51 -5.50 -11.54 -14.38
N LYS A 52 -4.57 -11.45 -13.42
CA LYS A 52 -3.91 -12.63 -12.84
C LYS A 52 -4.79 -13.24 -11.73
N PRO A 53 -4.59 -14.51 -11.35
CA PRO A 53 -5.26 -15.10 -10.21
C PRO A 53 -4.96 -14.33 -8.91
N PHE A 54 -5.98 -14.19 -8.05
CA PHE A 54 -5.87 -13.47 -6.78
C PHE A 54 -4.69 -13.97 -5.93
N LEU A 55 -3.93 -13.01 -5.39
CA LEU A 55 -2.88 -13.26 -4.41
C LEU A 55 -2.77 -12.06 -3.47
N LEU A 56 -2.81 -12.33 -2.17
CA LEU A 56 -2.60 -11.35 -1.10
C LEU A 56 -1.51 -11.88 -0.17
N PRO A 57 -0.33 -11.24 -0.11
CA PRO A 57 0.66 -11.51 0.93
C PRO A 57 0.12 -11.07 2.29
N ILE A 58 0.05 -11.99 3.25
CA ILE A 58 -0.45 -11.70 4.60
C ILE A 58 0.65 -10.97 5.38
N GLU A 59 0.38 -9.73 5.78
CA GLU A 59 1.25 -8.90 6.61
C GLU A 59 1.01 -9.14 8.11
N ASP A 60 -0.26 -9.21 8.53
CA ASP A 60 -0.64 -9.49 9.93
C ASP A 60 -2.01 -10.18 10.02
N VAL A 61 -2.32 -10.74 11.18
CA VAL A 61 -3.55 -11.49 11.46
C VAL A 61 -4.17 -11.06 12.79
N PHE A 62 -5.45 -10.71 12.74
CA PHE A 62 -6.23 -10.26 13.89
C PHE A 62 -7.40 -11.19 14.16
N SER A 63 -7.79 -11.31 15.43
CA SER A 63 -9.05 -11.95 15.84
C SER A 63 -9.96 -10.89 16.45
N ILE A 64 -10.98 -10.48 15.69
CA ILE A 64 -11.91 -9.41 16.07
C ILE A 64 -13.18 -10.04 16.64
N SER A 65 -13.51 -9.72 17.89
CA SER A 65 -14.72 -10.21 18.55
C SER A 65 -15.97 -9.86 17.74
N GLY A 66 -16.82 -10.84 17.46
CA GLY A 66 -18.04 -10.67 16.67
C GLY A 66 -17.85 -10.63 15.14
N ARG A 67 -16.61 -10.65 14.64
CA ARG A 67 -16.29 -10.62 13.19
C ARG A 67 -15.48 -11.83 12.73
N GLY A 68 -14.62 -12.37 13.59
CA GLY A 68 -13.77 -13.52 13.30
C GLY A 68 -12.33 -13.12 12.97
N THR A 69 -11.64 -13.98 12.23
CA THR A 69 -10.25 -13.76 11.83
C THR A 69 -10.17 -12.83 10.63
N VAL A 70 -9.32 -11.81 10.71
CA VAL A 70 -9.04 -10.86 9.63
C VAL A 70 -7.56 -10.88 9.34
N VAL A 71 -7.20 -10.92 8.05
CA VAL A 71 -5.82 -10.78 7.58
C VAL A 71 -5.65 -9.43 6.91
N THR A 72 -4.49 -8.81 7.06
CA THR A 72 -4.16 -7.53 6.42
C THR A 72 -3.04 -7.72 5.41
N GLY A 73 -3.06 -6.92 4.35
CA GLY A 73 -2.03 -6.87 3.34
C GLY A 73 -2.48 -6.13 2.09
N ARG A 74 -1.54 -5.76 1.24
CA ARG A 74 -1.84 -5.25 -0.10
C ARG A 74 -2.12 -6.41 -1.06
N VAL A 75 -3.23 -6.36 -1.80
CA VAL A 75 -3.45 -7.30 -2.92
C VAL A 75 -2.32 -7.12 -3.94
N GLU A 76 -1.55 -8.17 -4.15
CA GLU A 76 -0.43 -8.15 -5.09
C GLU A 76 -0.94 -8.22 -6.52
N ARG A 77 -1.96 -9.05 -6.76
CA ARG A 77 -2.54 -9.28 -8.09
C ARG A 77 -3.94 -9.89 -8.00
N GLY A 78 -4.66 -9.81 -9.11
CA GLY A 78 -6.02 -10.33 -9.25
C GLY A 78 -7.06 -9.55 -8.47
N ILE A 79 -8.26 -10.12 -8.41
CA ILE A 79 -9.42 -9.52 -7.76
C ILE A 79 -10.02 -10.55 -6.81
N LEU A 80 -10.36 -10.13 -5.59
CA LEU A 80 -11.11 -10.93 -4.61
C LEU A 80 -12.49 -10.32 -4.41
N HIS A 81 -13.51 -11.18 -4.45
CA HIS A 81 -14.86 -10.82 -4.11
C HIS A 81 -15.29 -11.53 -2.82
N THR A 82 -16.25 -10.95 -2.13
CA THR A 82 -16.93 -11.64 -1.03
C THR A 82 -17.59 -12.92 -1.54
N ALA A 83 -17.55 -13.98 -0.73
CA ALA A 83 -17.97 -15.33 -1.02
C ALA A 83 -17.04 -16.15 -1.95
N ASP A 84 -15.94 -15.57 -2.46
CA ASP A 84 -14.93 -16.36 -3.16
C ASP A 84 -14.26 -17.35 -2.20
N GLU A 85 -14.04 -18.58 -2.67
CA GLU A 85 -13.20 -19.56 -1.98
C GLU A 85 -11.72 -19.20 -2.20
N VAL A 86 -10.94 -19.23 -1.12
CA VAL A 86 -9.51 -18.91 -1.13
C VAL A 86 -8.71 -19.99 -0.43
N GLU A 87 -7.45 -20.12 -0.84
CA GLU A 87 -6.47 -20.99 -0.20
C GLU A 87 -5.43 -20.15 0.56
N ILE A 88 -5.22 -20.49 1.83
CA ILE A 88 -4.11 -19.94 2.63
C ILE A 88 -2.93 -20.87 2.43
N VAL A 89 -1.98 -20.44 1.59
CA VAL A 89 -0.78 -21.19 1.21
C VAL A 89 0.45 -20.56 1.88
N GLY A 90 1.34 -21.37 2.46
CA GLY A 90 2.56 -20.86 3.06
C GLY A 90 3.33 -21.89 3.87
N ILE A 91 3.77 -21.49 5.07
CA ILE A 91 4.67 -22.27 5.95
C ILE A 91 4.00 -23.55 6.48
N LYS A 92 2.67 -23.55 6.65
CA LYS A 92 1.87 -24.67 7.14
C LYS A 92 1.11 -25.33 5.99
N ASP A 93 0.51 -26.48 6.25
CA ASP A 93 -0.37 -27.16 5.30
C ASP A 93 -1.44 -26.20 4.78
N THR A 94 -1.64 -26.22 3.46
CA THR A 94 -2.62 -25.38 2.78
C THR A 94 -4.02 -25.67 3.31
N THR A 95 -4.76 -24.59 3.61
CA THR A 95 -6.16 -24.68 4.06
C THR A 95 -7.07 -23.84 3.17
N LYS A 96 -8.30 -24.31 2.99
CA LYS A 96 -9.35 -23.59 2.27
C LYS A 96 -10.23 -22.82 3.25
N THR A 97 -10.67 -21.65 2.83
CA THR A 97 -11.68 -20.85 3.53
C THR A 97 -12.44 -19.99 2.52
N THR A 98 -13.41 -19.22 2.99
CA THR A 98 -14.21 -18.32 2.16
C THR A 98 -13.98 -16.89 2.60
N CYS A 99 -13.79 -15.97 1.65
CA CYS A 99 -13.76 -14.54 1.94
C CYS A 99 -15.15 -14.08 2.41
N THR A 100 -15.27 -13.63 3.65
CA THR A 100 -16.55 -13.15 4.21
C THR A 100 -16.76 -11.64 4.05
N GLY A 101 -15.70 -10.88 3.75
CA GLY A 101 -15.71 -9.43 3.63
C GLY A 101 -14.35 -8.88 3.22
N VAL A 102 -14.33 -7.67 2.66
CA VAL A 102 -13.12 -6.88 2.32
C VAL A 102 -13.36 -5.46 2.82
N GLU A 103 -12.37 -4.88 3.51
CA GLU A 103 -12.38 -3.51 4.05
C GLU A 103 -10.99 -2.87 3.93
#